data_AF-A0A832PQL7-F1
#
_entry.id   AF-A0A832PQL7-F1
#
_cell.length_a   1.000
_cell.length_b   1.000
_cell.length_c   1.000
_cell.angle_alpha   90.00
_cell.angle_beta   90.00
_cell.angle_gamma   90.00
#
_symmetry.space_group_name_H-M   'P 1'
#
loop_
_entity.id
_entity.type
_entity.pdbx_description
1 polymer ?
#
loop_
_entity_poly.entity_id
_entity_poly.type
_entity_poly.pdbx_seq_one_letter_code
_entity_poly.pdbx_strand_id
1 'polypeptide(L)'
;MLQALVLAVAQALSPATADFIEDATARLLAGEELAADFPVRLQALPPDQRLLAIVHLRRAGYLSDVVMPVDWILSPASPPEVAE
;
A
#
# COMPACT_ATOMS: atom_id res chain seq x y z
N MET A 1 18.74 -12.75 18.21
CA MET A 1 17.67 -11.78 18.54
C MET A 1 17.82 -10.47 17.75
N LEU A 2 19.01 -9.86 17.69
CA LEU A 2 19.23 -8.60 16.95
C LEU A 2 18.79 -8.64 15.47
N GLN A 3 19.12 -9.73 14.77
CA GLN A 3 18.74 -9.96 13.36
C GLN A 3 17.21 -9.95 13.14
N ALA A 4 16.45 -10.54 14.06
CA ALA A 4 14.98 -10.57 13.98
C ALA A 4 14.37 -9.18 14.21
N LEU A 5 14.99 -8.37 15.08
CA LEU A 5 14.57 -6.99 15.32
C LEU A 5 14.83 -6.10 14.10
N VAL A 6 15.98 -6.24 13.44
CA VAL A 6 16.32 -5.49 12.23
C VAL A 6 15.33 -5.80 11.10
N LEU A 7 14.97 -7.07 10.92
CA LEU A 7 13.96 -7.46 9.93
C LEU A 7 12.57 -6.89 10.28
N ALA A 8 12.18 -6.93 11.56
CA ALA A 8 10.90 -6.38 12.00
C ALA A 8 10.81 -4.87 11.78
N VAL A 9 11.88 -4.13 12.02
CA VAL A 9 11.95 -2.68 11.74
C VAL A 9 11.92 -2.41 10.23
N ALA A 10 12.61 -3.23 9.43
CA ALA A 10 12.58 -3.10 7.97
C ALA A 10 11.20 -3.39 7.34
N GLN A 11 10.35 -4.13 8.05
CA GLN A 11 8.97 -4.41 7.65
C GLN A 11 7.94 -3.55 8.40
N ALA A 12 8.39 -2.60 9.21
CA ALA A 12 7.48 -1.70 9.90
C ALA A 12 6.74 -0.83 8.88
N LEU A 13 5.41 -0.87 8.96
CA LEU A 13 4.57 0.02 8.18
C LEU A 13 4.74 1.44 8.71
N SER A 14 4.90 2.40 7.81
CA SER A 14 4.75 3.80 8.16
C SER A 14 3.29 4.08 8.56
N PRO A 15 3.02 5.12 9.38
CA PRO A 15 1.66 5.48 9.76
C PRO A 15 0.73 5.67 8.54
N ALA A 16 1.19 6.39 7.52
CA ALA A 16 0.42 6.60 6.29
C ALA A 16 0.08 5.29 5.56
N THR A 17 0.95 4.28 5.63
CA THR A 17 0.71 2.97 5.01
C THR A 17 -0.26 2.13 5.84
N ALA A 18 -0.17 2.22 7.16
CA ALA A 18 -1.13 1.59 8.06
C ALA A 18 -2.54 2.16 7.84
N ASP A 19 -2.68 3.48 7.79
CA ASP A 19 -3.96 4.16 7.54
C ASP A 19 -4.55 3.79 6.17
N PHE A 20 -3.69 3.68 5.15
CA PHE A 20 -4.09 3.23 3.81
C PHE A 20 -4.64 1.80 3.80
N ILE A 21 -3.95 0.88 4.49
CA ILE A 21 -4.38 -0.53 4.60
C ILE A 21 -5.68 -0.62 5.40
N GLU A 22 -5.82 0.16 6.47
CA GLU A 22 -7.01 0.17 7.31
C GLU A 22 -8.24 0.65 6.54
N ASP A 23 -8.15 1.74 5.78
CA ASP A 23 -9.23 2.23 4.91
C ASP A 23 -9.64 1.17 3.86
N ALA A 24 -8.67 0.56 3.19
CA ALA A 24 -8.96 -0.52 2.23
C ALA A 24 -9.62 -1.73 2.90
N THR A 25 -9.17 -2.10 4.10
CA THR A 25 -9.74 -3.23 4.86
C THR A 25 -11.15 -2.92 5.35
N ALA A 26 -11.42 -1.69 5.81
CA ALA A 26 -12.75 -1.27 6.23
C ALA A 26 -13.76 -1.38 5.08
N ARG A 27 -13.37 -0.95 3.88
CA ARG A 27 -14.17 -1.10 2.65
C ARG A 27 -14.45 -2.56 2.33
N LEU A 28 -13.45 -3.43 2.44
CA LEU A 28 -13.62 -4.87 2.23
C LEU A 28 -14.67 -5.46 3.16
N LEU A 29 -14.56 -5.13 4.45
CA LEU A 29 -15.47 -5.60 5.48
C LEU A 29 -16.90 -5.06 5.27
N ALA A 30 -17.04 -3.87 4.69
CA ALA A 30 -18.31 -3.29 4.29
C ALA A 30 -18.86 -3.88 2.97
N GLY A 31 -18.07 -4.69 2.23
CA GLY A 31 -18.43 -5.18 0.90
C GLY A 31 -18.36 -4.10 -0.18
N GLU A 32 -17.62 -3.03 0.07
CA GLU A 32 -17.39 -1.93 -0.87
C GLU A 32 -16.16 -2.19 -1.75
N GLU A 33 -16.20 -1.61 -2.95
CA GLU A 33 -15.04 -1.55 -3.83
C GLU A 33 -13.95 -0.62 -3.26
N LEU A 34 -12.73 -0.78 -3.76
CA LEU A 34 -11.65 0.16 -3.47
C LEU A 34 -12.02 1.58 -3.92
N ALA A 35 -11.51 2.59 -3.20
CA ALA A 35 -11.73 3.98 -3.57
C ALA A 35 -11.22 4.27 -5.00
N ALA A 36 -11.88 5.17 -5.72
CA ALA A 36 -11.52 5.47 -7.12
C ALA A 36 -10.11 6.07 -7.26
N ASP A 37 -9.65 6.78 -6.24
CA ASP A 37 -8.32 7.39 -6.14
C ASP A 37 -7.25 6.43 -5.57
N PHE A 38 -7.61 5.16 -5.34
CA PHE A 38 -6.72 4.16 -4.75
C PHE A 38 -5.36 4.07 -5.45
N PRO A 39 -5.25 4.03 -6.80
CA PRO A 39 -3.96 3.96 -7.47
C PRO A 39 -3.08 5.19 -7.19
N VAL A 40 -3.68 6.38 -7.09
CA VAL A 40 -2.96 7.64 -6.83
C VAL A 40 -2.44 7.65 -5.39
N ARG A 41 -3.29 7.30 -4.42
CA ARG A 41 -2.90 7.18 -3.01
C ARG A 41 -1.81 6.12 -2.81
N LEU A 42 -1.89 5.00 -3.52
CA LEU A 42 -0.86 3.97 -3.50
C LEU A 42 0.47 4.46 -4.11
N GLN A 43 0.42 5.24 -5.18
CA GLN A 43 1.61 5.82 -5.82
C GLN A 43 2.26 6.93 -4.97
N ALA A 44 1.50 7.56 -4.07
CA ALA A 44 2.03 8.54 -3.12
C ALA A 44 2.86 7.90 -1.98
N LEU A 45 2.73 6.59 -1.75
CA LEU A 45 3.57 5.89 -0.78
C LEU A 45 5.00 5.72 -1.30
N PRO A 46 6.02 5.75 -0.41
CA PRO A 46 7.38 5.33 -0.74
C PRO A 46 7.41 3.91 -1.34
N PRO A 47 8.33 3.58 -2.26
CA PRO A 47 8.32 2.30 -2.98
C PRO A 47 8.33 1.05 -2.08
N ASP A 48 9.08 1.08 -0.99
CA ASP A 48 9.14 0.01 0.01
C ASP A 48 7.80 -0.19 0.71
N GLN A 49 7.16 0.91 1.13
CA GLN A 49 5.86 0.90 1.78
C GLN A 49 4.75 0.51 0.81
N ARG A 50 4.83 0.96 -0.44
CA ARG A 50 3.91 0.57 -1.53
C ARG A 50 3.93 -0.94 -1.75
N LEU A 51 5.12 -1.54 -1.77
CA LEU A 51 5.26 -3.00 -1.91
C LEU A 51 4.59 -3.73 -0.73
N LEU A 52 4.82 -3.26 0.51
CA LEU A 52 4.19 -3.86 1.69
C LEU A 52 2.65 -3.75 1.65
N ALA A 53 2.11 -2.60 1.24
CA ALA A 53 0.69 -2.41 1.04
C ALA A 53 0.11 -3.36 -0.02
N ILE A 54 0.77 -3.49 -1.18
CA ILE A 54 0.36 -4.41 -2.25
C ILE A 54 0.34 -5.86 -1.75
N VAL A 55 1.38 -6.29 -1.03
CA VAL A 55 1.44 -7.64 -0.45
C VAL A 55 0.30 -7.86 0.54
N HIS A 56 0.02 -6.88 1.39
CA HIS A 56 -1.07 -6.97 2.37
C HIS A 56 -2.43 -7.11 1.69
N LEU A 57 -2.72 -6.26 0.70
CA LEU A 57 -3.99 -6.26 -0.02
C LEU A 57 -4.19 -7.55 -0.82
N ARG A 58 -3.14 -8.06 -1.47
CA ARG A 58 -3.17 -9.37 -2.14
C ARG A 58 -3.49 -10.52 -1.19
N ARG A 59 -2.96 -10.48 0.03
CA ARG A 59 -3.30 -11.49 1.06
C ARG A 59 -4.73 -11.35 1.57
N ALA A 60 -5.28 -10.14 1.61
CA ALA A 60 -6.67 -9.88 1.95
C ALA A 60 -7.65 -10.27 0.82
N GLY A 61 -7.15 -10.61 -0.37
CA GLY A 61 -7.94 -11.01 -1.54
C GLY A 61 -8.14 -9.91 -2.57
N TYR A 62 -7.73 -8.68 -2.30
CA TYR A 62 -7.72 -7.58 -3.27
C TYR A 62 -6.59 -7.73 -4.28
N LEU A 63 -6.72 -7.11 -5.46
CA LEU A 63 -5.64 -7.02 -6.46
C LEU A 63 -5.14 -8.38 -6.98
N SER A 64 -5.89 -9.46 -6.79
CA SER A 64 -5.52 -10.82 -7.18
C SER A 64 -5.32 -10.94 -8.70
N ASP A 65 -6.16 -10.26 -9.48
CA ASP A 65 -6.10 -10.24 -10.93
C ASP A 65 -5.44 -8.98 -11.50
N VAL A 66 -4.94 -8.10 -10.63
CA VAL A 66 -4.34 -6.83 -11.04
C VAL A 66 -2.84 -7.01 -11.29
N VAL A 67 -2.45 -6.82 -12.54
CA VAL A 67 -1.05 -6.77 -12.95
C VAL A 67 -0.53 -5.34 -12.80
N MET A 68 0.44 -5.15 -11.92
CA MET A 68 1.15 -3.89 -11.73
C MET A 68 2.55 -4.00 -12.32
N PRO A 69 2.96 -3.10 -13.24
CA PRO A 69 4.33 -3.07 -13.76
C PRO A 69 5.36 -2.83 -12.65
N VAL A 70 6.50 -3.51 -12.71
CA VAL A 70 7.55 -3.41 -11.68
C VAL A 70 8.13 -2.00 -11.61
N ASP A 71 8.32 -1.38 -12.77
CA ASP A 71 8.72 0.02 -12.94
C ASP A 71 7.74 0.99 -12.28
N TRP A 72 6.44 0.68 -12.28
CA TRP A 72 5.41 1.45 -11.57
C TRP A 72 5.48 1.25 -10.05
N ILE A 73 5.72 0.02 -9.59
CA ILE A 73 5.83 -0.29 -8.15
C ILE A 73 7.05 0.41 -7.55
N LEU A 74 8.16 0.43 -8.29
CA LEU A 74 9.44 0.98 -7.82
C LEU A 74 9.60 2.47 -8.12
N SER A 75 8.65 3.12 -8.81
CA SER A 75 8.76 4.54 -9.11
C SER A 75 8.80 5.37 -7.82
N PRO A 76 9.57 6.46 -7.76
CA PRO A 76 9.55 7.39 -6.64
C PRO A 76 8.13 7.81 -6.27
N ALA A 77 7.90 8.09 -4.99
CA ALA A 77 6.61 8.59 -4.52
C ALA A 77 6.23 9.85 -5.30
N SER A 78 5.05 9.83 -5.93
CA SER A 78 4.49 11.04 -6.53
C SER A 78 3.79 11.82 -5.43
N PRO A 79 4.13 13.11 -5.20
CA PRO A 79 3.39 13.91 -4.25
C PRO A 79 1.90 13.91 -4.64
N PRO A 80 0.97 13.80 -3.67
CA PRO A 80 -0.45 13.88 -3.97
C PRO A 80 -0.69 15.21 -4.68
N GLU A 81 -1.26 15.15 -5.88
CA GLU A 81 -1.64 16.33 -6.62
C GLU A 81 -2.66 17.10 -5.79
N VAL A 82 -2.22 18.22 -5.21
CA VAL A 82 -3.11 19.10 -4.45
C VAL A 82 -3.99 19.75 -5.50
N ALA A 83 -5.23 19.25 -5.63
CA ALA A 83 -6.23 19.92 -6.43
C ALA A 83 -6.48 21.30 -5.80
N GLU A 84 -5.99 22.34 -6.46
CA GLU A 84 -6.20 23.75 -6.12
C GLU A 84 -7.63 24.20 -6.41
#